data_AF-A0A1C0V0U3-F1
#
_entry.id   AF-A0A1C0V0U3-F1
#
_cell.length_a   1.000
_cell.length_b   1.000
_cell.length_c   1.000
_cell.angle_alpha   90.00
_cell.angle_beta   90.00
_cell.angle_gamma   90.00
#
_symmetry.space_group_name_H-M   'P 1'
#
loop_
_entity.id
_entity.type
_entity.pdbx_description
1 polymer ?
#
loop_
_entity_poly.entity_id
_entity_poly.type
_entity_poly.pdbx_seq_one_letter_code
_entity_poly.pdbx_strand_id
1 'polypeptide(L)'
;MGFFAWVGSLIDQLIEWLGRAVKAFIEALVWGLQKLWETVVVGVLIAAFGLVATLYVIFYAGAILGETIMEIWDPRYYNTKPSQVFTLGQAPQNSPLPINRSEAKTLTLENWS
;
A
#
# COMPACT_ATOMS: atom_id res chain seq x y z
N MET A 1 -45.13 -23.26 -25.85
CA MET A 1 -43.73 -22.78 -25.88
C MET A 1 -42.86 -23.90 -26.41
N GLY A 2 -42.00 -23.64 -27.39
CA GLY A 2 -41.18 -24.68 -28.03
C GLY A 2 -40.08 -25.20 -27.10
N PHE A 3 -39.78 -26.50 -27.20
CA PHE A 3 -38.76 -27.20 -26.41
C PHE A 3 -37.42 -26.44 -26.33
N PHE A 4 -36.97 -25.84 -27.44
CA PHE A 4 -35.73 -25.07 -27.50
C PHE A 4 -35.74 -23.78 -26.68
N ALA A 5 -36.88 -23.11 -26.52
CA ALA A 5 -36.99 -21.91 -25.68
C ALA A 5 -36.92 -22.27 -24.18
N TRP A 6 -37.45 -23.43 -23.81
CA TRP A 6 -37.33 -23.96 -22.45
C TRP A 6 -35.89 -24.37 -22.12
N VAL A 7 -35.20 -25.06 -23.04
CA VAL A 7 -33.77 -25.39 -22.87
C VAL A 7 -32.90 -24.13 -22.80
N GLY A 8 -33.16 -23.11 -23.63
CA GLY A 8 -32.46 -21.83 -23.57
C GLY A 8 -32.60 -21.15 -22.20
N SER A 9 -33.82 -21.08 -21.68
CA SER A 9 -34.08 -20.50 -20.36
C SER A 9 -33.37 -21.23 -19.21
N LEU A 10 -33.22 -22.56 -19.30
CA LEU A 10 -32.48 -23.35 -18.32
C LEU A 10 -30.96 -23.10 -18.39
N ILE A 11 -30.42 -22.92 -19.59
CA ILE A 11 -29.00 -22.58 -19.79
C ILE A 11 -28.70 -21.19 -19.22
N ASP A 12 -29.57 -20.21 -19.46
CA ASP A 12 -29.41 -18.86 -18.93
C ASP A 12 -29.44 -18.84 -17.40
N GLN A 13 -30.37 -19.57 -16.78
CA GLN A 13 -30.45 -19.71 -15.32
C GLN A 13 -29.22 -20.39 -14.73
N LEU A 14 -28.66 -21.40 -15.42
CA LEU A 14 -27.43 -22.07 -15.00
C LEU A 14 -26.22 -21.13 -15.04
N ILE A 15 -26.11 -20.32 -16.09
CA ILE A 15 -25.02 -19.34 -16.25
C ILE A 15 -25.09 -18.27 -15.15
N GLU A 16 -26.26 -17.72 -14.88
CA GLU A 16 -26.44 -16.74 -13.80
C GLU A 16 -26.12 -17.32 -12.42
N TRP A 17 -26.53 -18.57 -12.16
CA TRP A 17 -26.21 -19.26 -10.92
C TRP A 17 -24.71 -19.48 -10.77
N LEU A 18 -24.02 -19.93 -11.83
CA LEU A 18 -22.57 -20.10 -11.84
C LEU A 18 -21.85 -18.77 -11.58
N GLY A 19 -22.29 -17.69 -12.23
CA GLY A 19 -21.72 -16.35 -12.03
C GLY A 19 -21.82 -15.88 -10.58
N ARG A 20 -22.98 -16.08 -9.94
CA ARG A 20 -23.17 -15.76 -8.51
C ARG A 20 -22.30 -16.61 -7.59
N ALA A 21 -22.21 -17.92 -7.85
CA ALA A 21 -21.41 -18.84 -7.05
C ALA A 21 -19.91 -18.52 -7.14
N VAL A 22 -19.40 -18.24 -8.33
CA VAL A 22 -17.99 -17.85 -8.55
C VAL A 22 -17.69 -16.52 -7.88
N LYS A 23 -18.58 -15.53 -7.98
CA LYS A 23 -18.42 -14.24 -7.31
C LYS A 23 -18.32 -14.41 -5.79
N ALA A 24 -19.25 -15.15 -5.19
CA ALA A 24 -19.25 -15.40 -3.75
C ALA A 24 -17.99 -16.16 -3.29
N PHE A 25 -17.51 -17.10 -4.11
CA PHE A 25 -16.25 -17.81 -3.86
C PHE A 25 -15.04 -16.87 -3.87
N ILE A 26 -14.93 -15.98 -4.86
CA ILE A 26 -13.84 -15.00 -4.94
C ILE A 26 -13.91 -14.02 -3.76
N GLU A 27 -15.09 -13.53 -3.40
CA GLU A 27 -15.26 -12.63 -2.24
C GLU A 27 -14.84 -13.33 -0.93
N ALA A 28 -15.22 -14.59 -0.74
CA ALA A 28 -14.79 -15.38 0.42
C ALA A 28 -13.28 -15.65 0.42
N LEU A 29 -12.69 -15.91 -0.75
CA LEU A 29 -11.24 -16.10 -0.91
C LEU A 29 -10.49 -14.83 -0.55
N VAL A 30 -10.91 -13.67 -1.07
CA VAL A 30 -10.33 -12.35 -0.78
C VAL A 30 -10.44 -12.05 0.71
N TRP A 31 -11.61 -12.29 1.31
CA TRP A 31 -11.80 -12.11 2.74
C TRP A 31 -10.87 -13.01 3.57
N GLY A 32 -10.72 -14.29 3.19
CA GLY A 32 -9.82 -15.23 3.86
C GLY A 32 -8.35 -14.85 3.73
N LEU A 33 -7.92 -14.43 2.53
CA LEU A 33 -6.58 -13.90 2.27
C LEU A 33 -6.30 -12.64 3.10
N GLN A 34 -7.27 -11.72 3.19
CA GLN A 34 -7.15 -10.51 4.00
C GLN A 34 -7.03 -10.84 5.49
N LYS A 35 -7.79 -11.82 5.99
CA LYS A 35 -7.67 -12.27 7.37
C LYS A 35 -6.33 -12.92 7.69
N LEU A 36 -5.79 -13.73 6.77
CA LEU A 36 -4.46 -14.31 6.92
C LEU A 36 -3.37 -13.24 6.87
N TRP A 37 -3.51 -12.25 5.99
CA TRP A 37 -2.61 -11.10 5.93
C TRP A 37 -2.58 -10.33 7.25
N GLU A 38 -3.75 -9.94 7.77
CA GLU A 38 -3.89 -9.20 9.04
C GLU A 38 -3.39 -10.00 10.25
N THR A 39 -3.62 -11.31 10.29
CA THR A 39 -3.30 -12.12 11.48
C THR A 39 -1.85 -12.58 11.49
N VAL A 40 -1.35 -13.05 10.35
CA VAL A 40 -0.05 -13.73 10.26
C VAL A 40 1.01 -12.77 9.75
N VAL A 41 0.78 -12.13 8.60
CA VAL A 41 1.81 -11.31 7.96
C VAL A 41 2.02 -10.02 8.75
N VAL A 42 0.95 -9.29 9.06
CA VAL A 42 1.04 -8.07 9.87
C VAL A 42 1.58 -8.39 11.27
N GLY A 43 1.13 -9.47 11.91
CA GLY A 43 1.63 -9.90 13.22
C GLY A 43 3.13 -10.18 13.22
N VAL A 44 3.64 -10.92 12.22
CA VAL A 44 5.06 -11.21 12.06
C VAL A 44 5.85 -9.95 11.71
N LEU A 45 5.32 -9.08 10.85
CA LEU A 45 5.98 -7.83 10.49
C LEU A 45 6.06 -6.86 11.69
N ILE A 46 5.01 -6.78 12.51
CA ILE A 46 5.03 -6.00 13.75
C ILE A 46 6.01 -6.60 14.77
N ALA A 47 6.05 -7.93 14.91
CA ALA A 47 7.00 -8.56 15.83
C ALA A 47 8.46 -8.39 15.37
N ALA A 48 8.72 -8.52 14.07
CA ALA A 48 10.06 -8.44 13.48
C ALA A 48 10.56 -7.00 13.30
N PHE A 49 9.66 -6.04 13.01
CA PHE A 49 10.01 -4.66 12.67
C PHE A 49 9.32 -3.58 13.52
N GLY A 50 8.28 -3.93 14.29
CA GLY A 50 7.41 -3.01 15.01
C GLY A 50 7.60 -2.94 16.53
N LEU A 51 8.61 -3.62 17.09
CA LEU A 51 8.95 -3.50 18.52
C LEU A 51 9.50 -2.10 18.89
N VAL A 52 9.74 -1.26 17.88
CA VAL A 52 9.98 0.18 18.02
C VAL A 52 9.07 0.88 17.01
N ALA A 53 8.36 1.93 17.44
CA ALA A 53 7.34 2.66 16.67
C ALA A 53 7.57 2.65 15.15
N THR A 54 6.76 1.89 14.40
CA THR A 54 6.81 1.86 12.94
C THR A 54 6.32 3.20 12.41
N LEU A 55 7.24 4.05 11.98
CA LEU A 55 6.92 5.25 11.20
C LEU A 55 6.91 4.87 9.73
N TYR A 56 5.83 5.23 9.04
CA TYR A 56 5.77 5.11 7.59
C TYR A 56 6.37 6.37 6.97
N VAL A 57 7.16 6.19 5.92
CA VAL A 57 7.75 7.27 5.14
C VAL A 57 7.29 7.13 3.69
N ILE A 58 6.72 8.20 3.13
CA ILE A 58 6.28 8.28 1.74
C ILE A 58 7.08 9.39 1.04
N PHE A 59 7.59 9.11 -0.16
CA PHE A 59 8.33 10.07 -0.96
C PHE A 59 7.51 10.48 -2.19
N TYR A 60 7.33 11.79 -2.38
CA TYR A 60 6.68 12.39 -3.54
C TYR A 60 7.68 13.22 -4.35
N ALA A 61 7.44 13.35 -5.66
CA ALA A 61 8.10 14.36 -6.46
C ALA A 61 7.57 15.74 -6.04
N GLY A 62 8.48 16.68 -5.73
CA GLY A 62 8.10 18.06 -5.42
C GLY A 62 7.59 18.82 -6.65
N ALA A 63 7.00 19.99 -6.41
CA ALA A 63 6.50 20.86 -7.49
C ALA A 63 7.65 21.50 -8.30
N ILE A 64 8.83 21.63 -7.70
CA ILE A 64 10.04 22.17 -8.34
C ILE A 64 10.94 21.02 -8.79
N LEU A 65 11.52 21.15 -9.98
CA LEU A 65 12.48 20.19 -10.49
C LEU A 65 13.67 20.10 -9.54
N GLY A 66 13.89 18.92 -8.98
CA GLY A 66 14.97 18.70 -8.03
C GLY A 66 14.54 18.64 -6.56
N GLU A 67 13.25 18.75 -6.28
CA GLU A 67 12.70 18.58 -4.93
C GLU A 67 12.09 17.19 -4.75
N THR A 68 12.28 16.64 -3.55
CA THR A 68 11.57 15.44 -3.08
C THR A 68 10.84 15.79 -1.79
N ILE A 69 9.54 15.52 -1.73
CA ILE A 69 8.76 15.71 -0.51
C ILE A 69 8.75 14.38 0.25
N MET A 70 9.15 14.42 1.52
CA MET A 70 9.13 13.28 2.42
C MET A 70 8.04 13.48 3.47
N GLU A 71 7.05 12.61 3.48
CA GLU A 71 6.00 12.58 4.50
C GLU A 71 6.25 11.42 5.47
N ILE A 72 6.26 11.74 6.76
CA ILE A 72 6.42 10.77 7.84
C ILE A 72 5.11 10.73 8.64
N TRP A 73 4.53 9.54 8.79
CA TRP A 73 3.31 9.36 9.58
C TRP A 73 3.40 8.16 10.53
N ASP A 74 2.82 8.32 11.73
CA ASP A 74 2.70 7.26 12.73
C ASP A 74 1.29 6.67 12.63
N PRO A 75 1.14 5.39 12.28
CA PRO A 75 -0.16 4.77 12.07
C PRO A 75 -0.99 4.69 13.35
N ARG A 76 -0.35 4.75 14.54
CA ARG A 76 -1.05 4.74 15.83
C ARG A 76 -1.90 5.99 16.05
N TYR A 77 -1.61 7.07 15.33
CA TYR A 77 -2.27 8.37 15.49
C TYR A 77 -2.99 8.84 14.22
N TYR A 78 -3.37 7.92 13.33
CA TYR A 78 -3.99 8.22 12.03
C TYR A 78 -5.11 9.27 12.08
N ASN A 79 -5.94 9.25 13.15
CA ASN A 79 -7.05 10.20 13.31
C ASN A 79 -6.75 11.40 14.22
N THR A 80 -5.60 11.44 14.88
CA THR A 80 -5.33 12.39 15.99
C THR A 80 -4.10 13.25 15.79
N LYS A 81 -3.15 12.83 14.94
CA LYS A 81 -1.95 13.60 14.65
C LYS A 81 -1.74 13.67 13.14
N PRO A 82 -1.62 14.88 12.56
CA PRO A 82 -1.26 15.02 11.16
C PRO A 82 0.14 14.44 10.91
N SER A 83 0.37 13.98 9.68
CA SER A 83 1.70 13.61 9.22
C SER A 83 2.64 14.81 9.22
N GLN A 84 3.94 14.56 9.34
CA GLN A 84 4.95 15.61 9.18
C GLN A 84 5.54 15.53 7.78
N VAL A 85 5.59 16.67 7.12
CA VAL A 85 6.03 16.80 5.73
C VAL A 85 7.31 17.62 5.69
N PHE A 86 8.32 17.08 5.02
CA PHE A 86 9.63 17.69 4.86
C PHE A 86 9.94 17.85 3.37
N THR A 87 10.58 18.94 3.00
CA THR A 87 11.15 19.11 1.67
C THR A 87 12.63 18.73 1.71
N LEU A 88 13.03 17.83 0.81
CA LEU A 88 14.41 17.40 0.60
C LEU A 88 14.90 18.00 -0.72
N GLY A 89 15.98 18.78 -0.65
CA GLY A 89 16.74 19.16 -1.84
C GLY A 89 17.47 17.96 -2.44
N GLN A 90 17.50 17.84 -3.76
CA GLN A 90 18.29 16.82 -4.42
C GLN A 90 19.78 16.95 -4.08
N ALA A 91 20.45 15.81 -3.93
CA ALA A 91 21.90 15.78 -3.92
C ALA A 91 22.45 16.36 -5.24
N PRO A 92 23.60 17.06 -5.22
CA PRO A 92 24.21 17.57 -6.45
C PRO A 92 24.37 16.46 -7.49
N GLN A 93 24.04 16.72 -8.76
CA GLN A 93 24.04 15.68 -9.81
C GLN A 93 25.39 14.97 -10.00
N ASN A 94 26.49 15.64 -9.62
CA ASN A 94 27.84 15.07 -9.68
C ASN A 94 28.23 14.29 -8.41
N SER A 95 27.28 13.98 -7.52
CA SER A 95 27.54 13.19 -6.33
C SER A 95 27.39 11.70 -6.65
N PRO A 96 28.44 10.89 -6.54
CA PRO A 96 28.29 9.44 -6.67
C PRO A 96 27.32 8.94 -5.59
N LEU A 97 26.47 7.97 -5.96
CA LEU A 97 25.63 7.30 -4.98
C LEU A 97 26.52 6.59 -3.96
N PRO A 98 26.31 6.81 -2.66
CA PRO A 98 27.14 6.20 -1.63
C PRO A 98 26.98 4.68 -1.66
N ILE A 99 28.09 3.96 -1.65
CA ILE A 99 28.09 2.48 -1.56
C ILE A 99 27.98 2.09 -0.09
N ASN A 100 28.63 2.85 0.79
CA ASN A 100 28.60 2.64 2.23
C ASN A 100 27.81 3.75 2.94
N ARG A 101 27.14 3.42 4.04
CA ARG A 101 26.39 4.39 4.86
C ARG A 101 27.24 5.57 5.34
N SER A 102 28.53 5.34 5.60
CA SER A 102 29.49 6.39 6.01
C SER A 102 29.80 7.40 4.91
N GLU A 103 29.50 7.09 3.66
CA GLU A 103 29.71 7.95 2.49
C GLU A 103 28.46 8.78 2.15
N ALA A 104 27.32 8.47 2.79
CA ALA A 104 26.08 9.19 2.54
C ALA A 104 26.19 10.63 3.03
N LYS A 105 26.04 11.59 2.11
CA LYS A 105 25.96 13.01 2.47
C LYS A 105 24.70 13.24 3.30
N THR A 106 24.87 13.86 4.45
CA THR A 106 23.74 14.30 5.28
C THR A 106 23.07 15.48 4.57
N LEU A 107 21.82 15.30 4.17
CA LEU A 107 21.00 16.38 3.62
C LEU A 107 20.39 17.19 4.77
N THR A 108 20.35 18.52 4.60
CA THR A 108 19.72 19.43 5.55
C THR A 108 18.21 19.41 5.33
N LEU A 109 17.43 19.23 6.41
CA LEU A 109 15.98 19.38 6.39
C LEU A 109 15.64 20.86 6.53
N GLU A 110 15.04 21.48 5.52
CA GLU A 110 14.78 22.93 5.52
C GLU A 110 13.72 23.35 6.54
N ASN A 111 12.87 22.42 7.01
CA ASN A 111 11.73 22.69 7.89
C ASN A 111 11.85 22.02 9.28
N TRP A 112 13.08 21.80 9.78
CA TRP A 112 13.30 21.23 11.10
C TRP A 112 13.49 22.33 12.16
N SER A 113 12.44 22.60 12.95
CA SER A 113 12.45 23.50 14.12
C SER A 113 12.23 22.75 15.42
#